data_AF-A0A2R6FQT2-F1
#
_entry.id   AF-A0A2R6FQT2-F1
#
_cell.length_a   1.000
_cell.length_b   1.000
_cell.length_c   1.000
_cell.angle_alpha   90.00
_cell.angle_beta   90.00
_cell.angle_gamma   90.00
#
_symmetry.space_group_name_H-M   'P 1'
#
loop_
_entity.id
_entity.type
_entity.pdbx_description
1 polymer ?
#
loop_
_entity_poly.entity_id
_entity_poly.type
_entity_poly.pdbx_seq_one_letter_code
_entity_poly.pdbx_strand_id
1 'polypeptide(L)'
;VERFEESEFDDRFAWRSSVVTEFVSEVARRVDGDLSLTLHPDPYPGHLYERSGIDLASLAEHVDEFVVPLYDTAYGTTYWLESLASGFRDVLDAPLAVELYAVDIEIDNLVHAAEVADAYANDVLFGYDASNAQAAIRRLDAEAREGESYG
;
A
#
# COMPACT_ATOMS: atom_id res chain seq x y z
N VAL A 1 -19.66 -9.24 -19.90
CA VAL A 1 -20.44 -10.47 -19.65
C VAL A 1 -20.03 -11.51 -20.69
N GLU A 2 -20.06 -11.13 -21.97
CA GLU A 2 -19.55 -11.94 -23.11
C GLU A 2 -18.19 -12.62 -22.86
N ARG A 3 -17.13 -11.89 -22.47
CA ARG A 3 -15.81 -12.49 -22.19
C ARG A 3 -15.77 -13.52 -21.05
N PHE A 4 -16.71 -13.48 -20.11
CA PHE A 4 -16.80 -14.49 -19.04
C PHE A 4 -17.53 -15.73 -19.56
N GLU A 5 -18.62 -15.54 -20.31
CA GLU A 5 -19.40 -16.63 -20.91
C GLU A 5 -18.59 -17.43 -21.94
N GLU A 6 -17.61 -16.79 -22.59
CA GLU A 6 -16.67 -17.43 -23.51
C GLU A 6 -15.46 -18.08 -22.82
N SER A 7 -15.30 -17.88 -21.50
CA SER A 7 -14.17 -18.41 -20.74
C SER A 7 -14.40 -19.85 -20.29
N GLU A 8 -13.33 -20.51 -19.84
CA GLU A 8 -13.38 -21.86 -19.25
C GLU A 8 -13.85 -21.91 -17.79
N PHE A 9 -14.14 -20.75 -17.19
CA PHE A 9 -14.45 -20.63 -15.77
C PHE A 9 -15.96 -20.68 -15.51
N ASP A 10 -16.36 -21.51 -14.55
CA ASP A 10 -17.74 -21.54 -14.04
C ASP A 10 -17.98 -20.50 -12.92
N ASP A 11 -16.91 -19.96 -12.32
CA ASP A 11 -16.97 -18.91 -11.29
C ASP A 11 -16.44 -17.58 -11.85
N ARG A 12 -17.31 -16.57 -11.80
CA ARG A 12 -16.99 -15.21 -12.27
C ARG A 12 -15.89 -14.54 -11.45
N PHE A 13 -15.77 -14.84 -10.16
CA PHE A 13 -14.70 -14.27 -9.33
C PHE A 13 -13.36 -14.88 -9.67
N ALA A 14 -13.30 -16.21 -9.83
CA ALA A 14 -12.11 -16.92 -10.27
C ALA A 14 -11.64 -16.45 -11.64
N TRP A 15 -12.57 -16.31 -12.60
CA TRP A 15 -12.29 -15.74 -13.91
C TRP A 15 -11.71 -14.33 -13.84
N ARG A 16 -12.32 -13.44 -13.04
CA ARG A 16 -11.84 -12.07 -12.94
C ARG A 16 -10.44 -12.03 -12.32
N SER A 17 -10.19 -12.86 -11.32
CA SER A 17 -8.89 -12.96 -10.68
C SER A 17 -7.82 -13.50 -11.62
N SER A 18 -8.14 -14.52 -12.43
CA SER A 18 -7.20 -15.04 -13.43
C SER A 18 -6.83 -13.98 -14.46
N VAL A 19 -7.80 -13.20 -14.96
CA VAL A 19 -7.56 -12.12 -15.92
C VAL A 19 -6.63 -11.04 -15.35
N VAL A 20 -6.85 -10.63 -14.09
CA VAL A 20 -5.99 -9.62 -13.46
C VAL A 20 -4.59 -10.17 -13.21
N THR A 21 -4.48 -11.39 -12.69
CA THR A 21 -3.20 -12.04 -12.38
C THR A 21 -2.37 -12.27 -13.64
N GLU A 22 -2.99 -12.75 -14.72
CA GLU A 22 -2.32 -12.94 -16.02
C GLU A 22 -1.80 -11.62 -16.57
N PHE A 23 -2.61 -10.56 -16.50
CA PHE A 23 -2.17 -9.23 -16.92
C PHE A 23 -0.96 -8.74 -16.11
N VAL A 24 -0.99 -8.85 -14.79
CA VAL A 24 0.14 -8.42 -13.94
C VAL A 24 1.39 -9.26 -14.22
N SER A 25 1.25 -10.58 -14.38
CA SER A 25 2.33 -11.49 -14.78
C SER A 25 2.97 -11.08 -16.12
N GLU A 26 2.14 -10.66 -17.08
CA GLU A 26 2.61 -10.15 -18.37
C GLU A 26 3.36 -8.83 -18.24
N VAL A 27 2.91 -7.93 -17.36
CA VAL A 27 3.60 -6.67 -17.07
C VAL A 27 4.94 -6.94 -16.39
N ALA A 28 4.97 -7.79 -15.37
CA ALA A 28 6.19 -8.15 -14.63
C ALA A 28 7.31 -8.67 -15.54
N ARG A 29 6.97 -9.46 -16.57
CA ARG A 29 7.94 -9.95 -17.57
C ARG A 29 8.54 -8.87 -18.48
N ARG A 30 8.04 -7.63 -18.42
CA ARG A 30 8.43 -6.51 -19.31
C ARG A 30 9.05 -5.34 -18.57
N VAL A 31 8.94 -5.28 -17.24
CA VAL A 31 9.50 -4.21 -16.43
C VAL A 31 10.93 -4.60 -16.04
N ASP A 32 11.90 -3.74 -16.31
CA ASP A 32 13.32 -3.98 -16.02
C ASP A 32 13.73 -3.61 -14.57
N GLY A 33 12.77 -3.22 -13.73
CA GLY A 33 12.97 -2.80 -12.33
C GLY A 33 11.78 -3.20 -11.45
N ASP A 34 11.69 -2.60 -10.27
CA ASP A 34 10.68 -2.97 -9.28
C ASP A 34 9.27 -2.63 -9.78
N LEU A 35 8.37 -3.60 -9.68
CA LEU A 35 6.96 -3.48 -10.01
C LEU A 35 6.13 -3.41 -8.73
N SER A 36 5.59 -2.22 -8.46
CA SER A 36 4.64 -2.03 -7.37
C SER A 36 3.19 -2.08 -7.85
N LEU A 37 2.29 -2.59 -7.02
CA LEU A 37 0.85 -2.63 -7.29
C LEU A 37 0.06 -1.93 -6.20
N THR A 38 -0.70 -0.90 -6.58
CA THR A 38 -1.55 -0.18 -5.64
C THR A 38 -2.83 -0.96 -5.31
N LEU A 39 -3.14 -1.08 -4.01
CA LEU A 39 -4.36 -1.73 -3.52
C LEU A 39 -5.40 -0.70 -3.07
N HIS A 40 -6.66 -1.10 -3.06
CA HIS A 40 -7.69 -0.36 -2.33
C HIS A 40 -7.45 -0.55 -0.82
N PRO A 41 -7.63 0.47 0.05
CA PRO A 41 -7.34 0.37 1.48
C PRO A 41 -8.41 -0.41 2.25
N ASP A 42 -8.53 -1.70 1.94
CA ASP A 42 -9.48 -2.62 2.52
C ASP A 42 -8.77 -3.97 2.79
N PRO A 43 -8.18 -4.14 4.00
CA PRO A 43 -7.44 -5.35 4.35
C PRO A 43 -8.34 -6.52 4.76
N TYR A 44 -9.67 -6.36 4.76
CA TYR A 44 -10.56 -7.41 5.23
C TYR A 44 -10.51 -8.63 4.29
N PRO A 45 -10.36 -9.85 4.83
CA PRO A 45 -10.22 -11.05 4.02
C PRO A 45 -11.32 -11.19 2.97
N GLY A 46 -10.91 -11.42 1.72
CA GLY A 46 -11.82 -11.62 0.59
C GLY A 46 -12.37 -10.34 -0.06
N HIS A 47 -12.32 -9.17 0.60
CA HIS A 47 -12.92 -7.95 0.06
C HIS A 47 -12.28 -7.51 -1.26
N LEU A 48 -10.95 -7.52 -1.36
CA LEU A 48 -10.24 -7.14 -2.60
C LEU A 48 -10.52 -8.12 -3.75
N TYR A 49 -10.69 -9.40 -3.44
CA TYR A 49 -11.05 -10.44 -4.39
C TYR A 49 -12.49 -10.27 -4.91
N GLU A 50 -13.45 -10.07 -4.01
CA GLU A 50 -14.87 -9.88 -4.35
C GLU A 50 -15.14 -8.53 -5.03
N ARG A 51 -14.42 -7.48 -4.65
CA ARG A 51 -14.58 -6.15 -5.23
C ARG A 51 -13.92 -6.05 -6.61
N SER A 52 -12.66 -6.47 -6.70
CA SER A 52 -11.79 -6.17 -7.84
C SER A 52 -11.16 -7.39 -8.51
N GLY A 53 -11.29 -8.58 -7.94
CA GLY A 53 -10.60 -9.79 -8.43
C GLY A 53 -9.13 -9.83 -8.04
N ILE A 54 -8.71 -9.01 -7.08
CA ILE A 54 -7.34 -9.01 -6.57
C ILE A 54 -7.21 -10.21 -5.63
N ASP A 55 -6.46 -11.22 -6.08
CA ASP A 55 -5.97 -12.30 -5.23
C ASP A 55 -4.55 -11.95 -4.79
N LEU A 56 -4.40 -11.59 -3.51
CA LEU A 56 -3.14 -11.09 -2.96
C LEU A 56 -2.02 -12.14 -3.05
N ALA A 57 -2.35 -13.40 -2.77
CA ALA A 57 -1.37 -14.48 -2.79
C ALA A 57 -0.83 -14.72 -4.20
N SER A 58 -1.74 -14.79 -5.19
CA SER A 58 -1.35 -14.96 -6.60
C SER A 58 -0.57 -13.75 -7.14
N LEU A 59 -0.92 -12.53 -6.75
CA LEU A 59 -0.26 -11.32 -7.22
C LEU A 59 1.11 -11.09 -6.56
N ALA A 60 1.30 -11.53 -5.31
CA ALA A 60 2.58 -11.46 -4.60
C ALA A 60 3.72 -12.18 -5.33
N GLU A 61 3.42 -13.15 -6.20
CA GLU A 61 4.43 -13.82 -7.04
C GLU A 61 4.93 -12.97 -8.21
N HIS A 62 4.32 -11.82 -8.47
CA HIS A 62 4.54 -11.02 -9.68
C HIS A 62 4.88 -9.55 -9.40
N VAL A 63 4.84 -9.13 -8.14
CA VAL A 63 5.10 -7.74 -7.74
C VAL A 63 6.14 -7.72 -6.63
N ASP A 64 6.95 -6.67 -6.59
CA ASP A 64 7.99 -6.49 -5.59
C ASP A 64 7.43 -5.87 -4.30
N GLU A 65 6.36 -5.09 -4.42
CA GLU A 65 5.67 -4.47 -3.28
C GLU A 65 4.20 -4.17 -3.60
N PHE A 66 3.39 -4.07 -2.55
CA PHE A 66 2.06 -3.49 -2.61
C PHE A 66 2.06 -2.10 -1.99
N VAL A 67 1.44 -1.15 -2.67
CA VAL A 67 1.28 0.22 -2.16
C VAL A 67 -0.17 0.44 -1.72
N VAL A 68 -0.38 0.88 -0.48
CA VAL A 68 -1.72 1.18 0.04
C VAL A 68 -1.82 2.67 0.36
N PRO A 69 -2.67 3.43 -0.35
CA PRO A 69 -2.94 4.81 -0.03
C PRO A 69 -3.84 4.90 1.20
N LEU A 70 -3.29 5.37 2.31
CA LEU A 70 -4.00 5.60 3.57
C LEU A 70 -4.07 7.10 3.81
N TYR A 71 -5.06 7.74 3.20
CA TYR A 71 -5.17 9.20 3.17
C TYR A 71 -6.13 9.75 4.22
N ASP A 72 -5.70 10.81 4.88
CA ASP A 72 -6.52 11.70 5.71
C ASP A 72 -6.05 13.13 5.47
N THR A 73 -6.99 14.07 5.44
CA THR A 73 -6.71 15.50 5.23
C THR A 73 -6.28 16.23 6.51
N ALA A 74 -6.15 15.52 7.64
CA ALA A 74 -5.71 16.09 8.91
C ALA A 74 -4.77 15.17 9.71
N TYR A 75 -4.99 13.84 9.67
CA TYR A 75 -4.35 12.87 10.59
C TYR A 75 -4.50 13.23 12.07
N GLY A 76 -5.61 13.87 12.45
CA GLY A 76 -5.87 14.25 13.84
C GLY A 76 -6.03 13.05 14.79
N THR A 77 -6.21 11.85 14.24
CA THR A 77 -6.07 10.58 14.95
C THR A 77 -5.53 9.52 14.00
N THR A 78 -4.65 8.65 14.51
CA THR A 78 -3.95 7.61 13.74
C THR A 78 -4.49 6.20 13.99
N TYR A 79 -5.53 6.03 14.83
CA TYR A 79 -6.07 4.70 15.15
C TYR A 79 -6.58 3.93 13.91
N TRP A 80 -7.19 4.64 12.96
CA TRP A 80 -7.66 4.04 11.71
C TRP A 80 -6.49 3.67 10.80
N LEU A 81 -5.44 4.50 10.76
CA LEU A 81 -4.23 4.27 10.00
C LEU A 81 -3.53 3.00 10.51
N GLU A 82 -3.34 2.92 11.83
CA GLU A 82 -2.81 1.75 12.53
C GLU A 82 -3.65 0.50 12.27
N SER A 83 -4.98 0.59 12.38
CA SER A 83 -5.88 -0.56 12.16
C SER A 83 -5.82 -1.09 10.73
N LEU A 84 -5.73 -0.20 9.73
CA LEU A 84 -5.64 -0.62 8.33
C LEU A 84 -4.25 -1.14 7.98
N ALA A 85 -3.18 -0.46 8.40
CA ALA A 85 -1.81 -0.88 8.12
C ALA A 85 -1.48 -2.23 8.78
N SER A 86 -1.88 -2.43 10.04
CA SER A 86 -1.76 -3.74 10.71
C SER A 86 -2.58 -4.82 10.01
N GLY A 87 -3.79 -4.51 9.57
CA GLY A 87 -4.60 -5.43 8.77
C GLY A 87 -3.90 -5.87 7.48
N PHE A 88 -3.25 -4.96 6.76
CA PHE A 88 -2.48 -5.31 5.57
C PHE A 88 -1.25 -6.15 5.88
N ARG A 89 -0.53 -5.81 6.95
CA ARG A 89 0.61 -6.60 7.43
C ARG A 89 0.22 -8.05 7.72
N ASP A 90 -0.99 -8.29 8.21
CA ASP A 90 -1.46 -9.64 8.54
C ASP A 90 -1.85 -10.46 7.30
N VAL A 91 -2.26 -9.82 6.19
CA VAL A 91 -2.77 -10.52 5.00
C VAL A 91 -1.80 -10.56 3.81
N LEU A 92 -0.74 -9.75 3.82
CA LEU A 92 0.24 -9.68 2.74
C LEU A 92 1.44 -10.59 2.99
N ASP A 93 1.75 -11.43 2.00
CA ASP A 93 2.99 -12.22 1.93
C ASP A 93 4.13 -11.50 1.20
N ALA A 94 3.95 -10.22 0.87
CA ALA A 94 4.91 -9.37 0.14
C ALA A 94 5.08 -8.01 0.84
N PRO A 95 6.16 -7.25 0.53
CA PRO A 95 6.40 -5.93 1.11
C PRO A 95 5.22 -4.98 0.96
N LEU A 96 4.95 -4.22 2.03
CA LEU A 96 3.91 -3.21 2.11
C LEU A 96 4.53 -1.82 2.14
N ALA A 97 4.17 -0.96 1.19
CA ALA A 97 4.38 0.47 1.27
C ALA A 97 3.06 1.17 1.63
N VAL A 98 3.06 2.05 2.62
CA VAL A 98 1.91 2.91 2.93
C VAL A 98 2.15 4.30 2.34
N GLU A 99 1.23 4.78 1.51
CA GLU A 99 1.28 6.13 0.96
C GLU A 99 0.37 7.08 1.75
N LEU A 100 0.96 8.15 2.29
CA LEU A 100 0.28 9.19 3.05
C LEU A 100 0.03 10.42 2.18
N TYR A 101 -1.17 10.97 2.26
CA TYR A 101 -1.51 12.27 1.67
C TYR A 101 -0.75 13.40 2.40
N ALA A 102 0.02 14.23 1.67
CA ALA A 102 0.87 15.26 2.29
C ALA A 102 0.40 16.71 2.08
N VAL A 103 -0.66 16.94 1.29
CA VAL A 103 -1.12 18.30 0.92
C VAL A 103 -1.83 18.96 2.09
N ASP A 104 -1.43 20.19 2.42
CA ASP A 104 -2.04 21.04 3.46
C ASP A 104 -2.14 20.36 4.85
N ILE A 105 -1.29 19.37 5.11
CA ILE A 105 -1.18 18.69 6.41
C ILE A 105 -0.17 19.44 7.29
N GLU A 106 -0.49 19.55 8.57
CA GLU A 106 0.42 20.09 9.58
C GLU A 106 1.57 19.10 9.83
N ILE A 107 2.81 19.59 9.83
CA ILE A 107 4.00 18.73 9.73
C ILE A 107 4.10 17.75 10.91
N ASP A 108 3.75 18.17 12.13
CA ASP A 108 3.82 17.28 13.29
C ASP A 108 2.82 16.11 13.15
N ASN A 109 1.61 16.38 12.63
CA ASN A 109 0.63 15.32 12.34
C ASN A 109 1.09 14.39 11.22
N LEU A 110 1.72 14.93 10.16
CA LEU A 110 2.24 14.11 9.06
C LEU A 110 3.40 13.21 9.50
N VAL A 111 4.30 13.73 10.33
CA VAL A 111 5.40 12.97 10.94
C VAL A 111 4.84 11.87 11.82
N HIS A 112 3.90 12.19 12.71
CA HIS A 112 3.29 11.19 13.58
C HIS A 112 2.55 10.09 12.80
N ALA A 113 1.84 10.45 11.72
CA ALA A 113 1.22 9.49 10.83
C ALA A 113 2.26 8.58 10.16
N ALA A 114 3.40 9.13 9.73
CA ALA A 114 4.49 8.37 9.14
C ALA A 114 5.10 7.38 10.13
N GLU A 115 5.35 7.76 11.38
CA GLU A 115 5.84 6.85 12.43
C GLU A 115 4.86 5.70 12.69
N VAL A 116 3.56 6.00 12.73
CA VAL A 116 2.53 4.97 12.92
C VAL A 116 2.48 4.02 11.73
N ALA A 117 2.59 4.52 10.50
CA ALA A 117 2.62 3.69 9.31
C ALA A 117 3.89 2.81 9.26
N ASP A 118 5.05 3.37 9.57
CA ASP A 118 6.36 2.70 9.57
C ASP A 118 6.41 1.50 10.54
N ALA A 119 5.65 1.54 11.63
CA ALA A 119 5.54 0.42 12.57
C ALA A 119 4.90 -0.85 11.95
N TYR A 120 4.18 -0.72 10.82
CA TYR A 120 3.44 -1.80 10.18
C TYR A 120 3.81 -2.04 8.71
N ALA A 121 4.47 -1.08 8.07
CA ALA A 121 4.88 -1.11 6.67
C ALA A 121 6.39 -1.33 6.52
N ASN A 122 6.81 -1.72 5.32
CA ASN A 122 8.21 -1.74 4.91
C ASN A 122 8.69 -0.34 4.51
N ASP A 123 7.82 0.44 3.88
CA ASP A 123 8.11 1.77 3.38
C ASP A 123 6.94 2.73 3.62
N VAL A 124 7.27 4.01 3.85
CA VAL A 124 6.28 5.09 3.94
C VAL A 124 6.54 6.11 2.84
N LEU A 125 5.54 6.29 1.97
CA LEU A 125 5.56 7.19 0.84
C LEU A 125 4.72 8.43 1.14
N PHE A 126 5.08 9.57 0.54
CA PHE A 126 4.34 10.82 0.67
C PHE A 126 3.80 11.27 -0.68
N GLY A 127 2.48 11.28 -0.81
CA GLY A 127 1.77 11.66 -2.03
C GLY A 127 1.50 13.17 -2.13
N TYR A 128 1.41 13.64 -3.36
CA TYR A 128 0.84 14.93 -3.79
C TYR A 128 1.55 16.24 -3.39
N ASP A 129 2.32 16.31 -2.30
CA ASP A 129 3.08 17.53 -1.94
C ASP A 129 4.54 17.23 -1.56
N ALA A 130 5.44 17.52 -2.49
CA ALA A 130 6.88 17.31 -2.30
C ALA A 130 7.51 18.23 -1.23
N SER A 131 6.96 19.42 -1.00
CA SER A 131 7.52 20.35 -0.03
C SER A 131 7.22 19.89 1.39
N ASN A 132 5.97 19.51 1.65
CA ASN A 132 5.56 18.93 2.93
C ASN A 132 6.23 17.57 3.17
N ALA A 133 6.32 16.72 2.14
CA ALA A 133 7.05 15.46 2.21
C ALA A 133 8.52 15.66 2.65
N GLN A 134 9.24 16.59 2.01
CA GLN A 134 10.63 16.88 2.38
C GLN A 134 10.75 17.44 3.80
N ALA A 135 9.80 18.26 4.25
CA ALA A 135 9.80 18.79 5.61
C ALA A 135 9.60 17.66 6.64
N ALA A 136 8.66 16.75 6.41
CA ALA A 136 8.43 15.58 7.26
C ALA A 136 9.66 14.66 7.31
N ILE A 137 10.25 14.32 6.16
CA ILE A 137 11.46 13.48 6.09
C ILE A 137 12.61 14.10 6.88
N ARG A 138 12.86 15.42 6.73
CA ARG A 138 13.91 16.10 7.50
C ARG A 138 13.66 16.07 9.00
N ARG A 139 12.40 16.09 9.42
CA ARG A 139 12.02 16.06 10.84
C ARG A 139 12.26 14.66 11.43
N LEU A 140 11.80 13.62 10.75
CA LEU A 140 12.06 12.22 11.09
C LEU A 140 13.57 11.92 11.20
N ASP A 141 14.34 12.38 10.22
CA ASP A 141 15.81 12.29 10.20
C ASP A 141 16.48 12.95 11.41
N ALA A 142 15.93 14.09 11.86
CA ALA A 142 16.48 14.83 12.99
C ALA A 142 16.19 14.11 14.31
N GLU A 143 14.97 13.61 14.48
CA GLU A 143 14.53 12.88 15.68
C GLU A 143 15.27 11.54 15.84
N ALA A 144 15.53 10.83 14.73
CA ALA A 144 16.35 9.62 14.74
C ALA A 144 17.79 9.89 15.23
N ARG A 145 18.39 11.02 14.84
CA ARG A 145 19.76 11.41 15.24
C ARG A 145 19.84 11.88 16.70
N GLU A 146 18.79 12.49 17.25
CA GLU A 146 18.75 12.87 18.67
C GLU A 146 18.69 11.64 19.59
N GLY A 147 18.16 10.50 19.11
CA GLY A 147 18.20 9.21 19.81
C GLY A 147 19.59 8.55 19.86
N GLU A 148 20.51 8.92 18.97
CA GLU A 148 21.91 8.47 18.97
C GLU A 148 22.76 9.32 19.92
N SER A 149 22.60 9.09 21.23
CA SER A 149 23.52 9.62 22.24
C SER A 149 24.91 8.98 22.05
N TYR A 150 25.86 9.70 21.46
CA TYR A 150 27.28 9.39 21.54
C TYR A 150 27.76 9.53 23.00
N GLY A 151 27.61 8.46 23.77
CA GLY A 151 28.23 8.28 25.09
C GLY A 151 29.66 7.77 25.01
#